data_AF-A0A645H1P6-F1
#
_entry.id   AF-A0A645H1P6-F1
#
_cell.length_a   1.000
_cell.length_b   1.000
_cell.length_c   1.000
_cell.angle_alpha   90.00
_cell.angle_beta   90.00
_cell.angle_gamma   90.00
#
_symmetry.space_group_name_H-M   'P 1'
#
loop_
_entity.id
_entity.type
_entity.pdbx_description
1 polymer ?
#
loop_
_entity_poly.entity_id
_entity_poly.type
_entity_poly.pdbx_seq_one_letter_code
_entity_poly.pdbx_strand_id
1 'polypeptide(L)'
;MGIKCIGINASSPAIPQTCETAGVLCTGYHVDMKAYAPKAVMVSYMWNWAPIFEDIISNYANTGKPSETSYYWGAEKDCSTISDINTDIVPADVAAKVEEVKAKIASGELDVLAGEIKDNNGNVIVEKGSTMNDEVNRSMDFLVDNIIGQLP
;
A
#
# COMPACT_ATOMS: atom_id res chain seq x y z
N MET A 1 15.61 17.07 12.28
CA MET A 1 14.45 16.16 12.43
C MET A 1 14.96 14.74 12.58
N GLY A 2 14.38 13.96 13.51
CA GLY A 2 14.79 12.58 13.79
C GLY A 2 14.17 11.51 12.88
N ILE A 3 13.43 11.92 11.83
CA ILE A 3 12.76 11.03 10.89
C ILE A 3 13.81 10.28 10.07
N LYS A 4 13.69 8.95 10.00
CA LYS A 4 14.62 8.05 9.29
C LYS A 4 14.01 7.40 8.05
N CYS A 5 12.68 7.36 7.99
CA CYS A 5 11.94 6.81 6.87
C CYS A 5 10.67 7.62 6.62
N ILE A 6 10.28 7.80 5.36
CA ILE A 6 9.06 8.48 4.93
C ILE A 6 8.24 7.55 4.03
N GLY A 7 6.99 7.29 4.41
CA GLY A 7 5.98 6.71 3.52
C GLY A 7 5.33 7.79 2.67
N ILE A 8 4.99 7.48 1.41
CA ILE A 8 4.41 8.46 0.49
C ILE A 8 3.06 7.98 -0.06
N ASN A 9 2.13 8.92 -0.22
CA ASN A 9 0.93 8.77 -1.05
C ASN A 9 0.83 10.03 -1.93
N ALA A 10 1.70 10.07 -2.95
CA ALA A 10 1.83 11.17 -3.90
C ALA A 10 2.36 10.63 -5.23
N SER A 11 2.09 11.34 -6.32
CA SER A 11 2.41 10.87 -7.68
C SER A 11 3.72 11.44 -8.26
N SER A 12 4.47 12.25 -7.51
CA SER A 12 5.71 12.88 -7.99
C SER A 12 6.96 12.34 -7.28
N PRO A 13 8.13 12.36 -7.92
CA PRO A 13 9.39 11.94 -7.30
C PRO A 13 9.97 12.98 -6.32
N ALA A 14 9.30 14.12 -6.09
CA ALA A 14 9.83 15.21 -5.27
C ALA A 14 10.16 14.77 -3.83
N ILE A 15 9.31 13.93 -3.22
CA ILE A 15 9.57 13.39 -1.88
C ILE A 15 10.77 12.44 -1.91
N PRO A 16 10.82 11.39 -2.77
CA PRO A 16 12.00 10.54 -2.91
C PRO A 16 13.33 11.30 -3.12
N GLN A 17 13.34 12.28 -4.02
CA GLN A 17 14.55 13.08 -4.32
C GLN A 17 15.00 13.92 -3.12
N THR A 18 14.04 14.46 -2.36
CA THR A 18 14.33 15.18 -1.12
C THR A 18 14.86 14.23 -0.04
N CYS A 19 14.29 13.04 0.08
CA CYS A 19 14.74 12.01 1.01
C CYS A 19 16.20 11.60 0.71
N GLU A 20 16.54 11.38 -0.56
CA GLU A 20 17.91 11.05 -0.97
C GLU A 20 18.90 12.17 -0.62
N THR A 21 18.56 13.43 -0.92
CA THR A 21 19.39 14.59 -0.55
C THR A 21 19.58 14.71 0.96
N ALA A 22 18.56 14.32 1.74
CA ALA A 22 18.57 14.38 3.19
C ALA A 22 19.16 13.13 3.88
N GLY A 23 19.52 12.07 3.12
CA GLY A 23 19.96 10.79 3.68
C GLY A 23 18.87 10.06 4.47
N VAL A 24 17.61 10.22 4.07
CA VAL A 24 16.42 9.60 4.66
C VAL A 24 15.89 8.53 3.70
N LEU A 25 15.42 7.41 4.24
CA LEU A 25 14.82 6.35 3.44
C LEU A 25 13.35 6.67 3.11
N CYS A 26 12.81 6.08 2.05
CA CYS A 26 11.39 6.22 1.73
C CYS A 26 10.83 5.01 0.96
N THR A 27 9.51 4.92 0.92
CA THR A 27 8.82 4.08 -0.07
C THR A 27 8.53 4.88 -1.33
N GLY A 28 8.43 4.20 -2.48
CA GLY A 28 7.83 4.74 -3.70
C GLY A 28 6.33 4.41 -3.79
N TYR A 29 5.63 5.07 -4.72
CA TYR A 29 4.18 4.90 -4.91
C TYR A 29 3.77 5.04 -6.39
N HIS A 30 2.71 4.35 -6.79
CA HIS A 30 2.20 4.16 -8.15
C HIS A 30 3.09 3.37 -9.12
N VAL A 31 4.39 3.64 -9.15
CA VAL A 31 5.37 3.03 -10.06
C VAL A 31 6.68 2.77 -9.30
N ASP A 32 7.61 2.02 -9.90
CA ASP A 32 8.94 1.90 -9.33
C ASP A 32 9.67 3.26 -9.38
N MET A 33 9.89 3.83 -8.19
CA MET A 33 10.58 5.11 -8.04
C MET A 33 12.08 4.97 -7.77
N LYS A 34 12.65 3.76 -7.73
CA LYS A 34 14.09 3.54 -7.42
C LYS A 34 14.99 4.38 -8.31
N ALA A 35 14.70 4.48 -9.60
CA ALA A 35 15.52 5.24 -10.55
C ALA A 35 15.63 6.74 -10.24
N TYR A 36 14.66 7.32 -9.53
CA TYR A 36 14.66 8.76 -9.19
C TYR A 36 15.42 9.08 -7.91
N ALA A 37 15.61 8.10 -7.02
CA ALA A 37 16.25 8.27 -5.73
C ALA A 37 16.81 6.92 -5.21
N PRO A 38 17.82 6.33 -5.90
CA PRO A 38 18.30 4.98 -5.65
C PRO A 38 18.93 4.76 -4.26
N LYS A 39 19.28 5.82 -3.54
CA LYS A 39 19.83 5.75 -2.17
C LYS A 39 18.77 5.99 -1.10
N ALA A 40 17.52 6.26 -1.47
CA ALA A 40 16.43 6.48 -0.54
C ALA A 40 15.26 5.51 -0.72
N VAL A 41 14.90 5.18 -1.96
CA VAL A 41 13.73 4.32 -2.23
C VAL A 41 14.07 2.87 -1.92
N MET A 42 13.46 2.33 -0.88
CA MET A 42 13.64 0.94 -0.43
C MET A 42 12.84 -0.05 -1.27
N VAL A 43 11.60 0.33 -1.58
CA VAL A 43 10.62 -0.44 -2.35
C VAL A 43 9.49 0.50 -2.77
N SER A 44 8.83 0.24 -3.88
CA SER A 44 7.68 1.02 -4.35
C SER A 44 6.41 0.18 -4.38
N TYR A 45 5.30 0.71 -3.89
CA TYR A 45 3.99 0.13 -4.17
C TYR A 45 3.54 0.56 -5.57
N MET A 46 3.19 -0.41 -6.41
CA MET A 46 2.91 -0.20 -7.82
C MET A 46 1.50 -0.64 -8.18
N TRP A 47 0.85 0.14 -9.05
CA TRP A 47 -0.42 -0.22 -9.66
C TRP A 47 -0.20 -0.80 -11.05
N ASN A 48 -0.92 -1.89 -11.34
CA ASN A 48 -1.10 -2.43 -12.68
C ASN A 48 -2.58 -2.31 -13.05
N TRP A 49 -2.93 -1.30 -13.84
CA TRP A 49 -4.31 -1.06 -14.24
C TRP A 49 -4.76 -1.92 -15.43
N ALA A 50 -3.85 -2.67 -16.06
CA ALA A 50 -4.16 -3.44 -17.26
C ALA A 50 -5.30 -4.44 -17.06
N PRO A 51 -5.35 -5.27 -16.00
CA PRO A 51 -6.43 -6.24 -15.83
C PRO A 51 -7.81 -5.58 -15.70
N ILE A 52 -7.89 -4.44 -15.01
CA ILE A 52 -9.13 -3.67 -14.88
C ILE A 52 -9.56 -3.11 -16.24
N PHE A 53 -8.64 -2.48 -16.98
CA PHE A 53 -8.99 -1.92 -18.29
C PHE A 53 -9.33 -2.98 -19.32
N GLU A 54 -8.65 -4.12 -19.31
CA GLU A 54 -8.98 -5.27 -20.17
C GLU A 54 -10.39 -5.79 -19.90
N ASP A 55 -10.79 -5.91 -18.63
CA ASP A 55 -12.14 -6.34 -18.26
C ASP A 55 -13.21 -5.32 -18.71
N ILE A 56 -12.99 -4.03 -18.46
CA ILE A 56 -13.90 -2.95 -18.89
C ILE A 56 -14.09 -2.97 -20.40
N ILE A 57 -12.99 -2.99 -21.15
CA ILE A 57 -13.01 -2.92 -22.63
C ILE A 57 -13.66 -4.17 -23.20
N SER A 58 -13.31 -5.35 -22.69
CA SER A 58 -13.87 -6.64 -23.16
C SER A 58 -15.36 -6.74 -22.85
N ASN A 59 -15.80 -6.30 -21.67
CA ASN A 59 -17.21 -6.29 -21.30
C ASN A 59 -18.02 -5.40 -22.25
N TYR A 60 -17.52 -4.19 -22.53
CA TYR A 60 -18.18 -3.27 -23.45
C TYR A 60 -18.22 -3.81 -24.88
N ALA A 61 -17.12 -4.37 -25.37
CA ALA A 61 -17.05 -4.95 -26.71
C ALA A 61 -18.05 -6.10 -26.90
N ASN A 62 -18.27 -6.91 -25.86
CA ASN A 62 -19.16 -8.07 -25.92
C ASN A 62 -20.65 -7.71 -25.73
N THR A 63 -20.95 -6.72 -24.89
CA THR A 63 -22.32 -6.41 -24.47
C THR A 63 -22.89 -5.13 -25.07
N GLY A 64 -22.03 -4.26 -25.59
CA GLY A 64 -22.37 -2.89 -26.00
C GLY A 64 -22.75 -1.97 -24.84
N LYS A 65 -22.51 -2.38 -23.59
CA LYS A 65 -22.88 -1.63 -22.37
C LYS A 65 -21.68 -1.47 -21.45
N PRO A 66 -21.58 -0.36 -20.69
CA PRO A 66 -20.59 -0.24 -19.63
C PRO A 66 -20.72 -1.35 -18.60
N SER A 67 -19.60 -1.78 -18.03
CA SER A 67 -19.54 -2.73 -16.93
C SER A 67 -20.23 -2.16 -15.68
N GLU A 68 -21.06 -2.97 -15.01
CA GLU A 68 -21.63 -2.65 -13.68
C GLU A 68 -20.72 -3.13 -12.52
N THR A 69 -19.54 -3.68 -12.85
CA THR A 69 -18.57 -4.15 -11.86
C THR A 69 -18.00 -3.00 -11.04
N SER A 70 -18.03 -3.14 -9.71
CA SER A 70 -17.22 -2.32 -8.81
C SER A 70 -15.81 -2.89 -8.72
N TYR A 71 -14.84 -2.22 -9.33
CA TYR A 71 -13.45 -2.68 -9.34
C TYR A 71 -12.77 -2.38 -8.00
N TYR A 72 -12.55 -3.44 -7.23
CA TYR A 72 -11.74 -3.43 -6.01
C TYR A 72 -10.76 -4.60 -6.08
N TRP A 73 -9.89 -4.53 -7.08
CA TRP A 73 -8.95 -5.59 -7.42
C TRP A 73 -7.56 -5.19 -6.99
N GLY A 74 -6.92 -6.04 -6.20
CA GLY A 74 -5.57 -5.86 -5.69
C GLY A 74 -4.60 -6.86 -6.29
N ALA A 75 -3.62 -7.27 -5.48
CA ALA A 75 -2.59 -8.23 -5.88
C ALA A 75 -3.17 -9.59 -6.30
N GLU A 76 -4.34 -9.98 -5.78
CA GLU A 76 -5.03 -11.23 -6.14
C GLU A 76 -5.51 -11.27 -7.61
N LYS A 77 -5.58 -10.12 -8.26
CA LYS A 77 -5.90 -9.95 -9.69
C LYS A 77 -4.76 -9.33 -10.49
N ASP A 78 -3.54 -9.37 -9.96
CA ASP A 78 -2.37 -8.72 -10.55
C ASP A 78 -2.56 -7.20 -10.78
N CYS A 79 -3.45 -6.56 -10.01
CA CYS A 79 -3.74 -5.12 -10.15
C CYS A 79 -2.80 -4.24 -9.33
N SER A 80 -2.05 -4.82 -8.40
CA SER A 80 -1.01 -4.13 -7.65
C SER A 80 0.09 -5.09 -7.21
N THR A 81 1.27 -4.55 -6.97
CA THR A 81 2.41 -5.30 -6.43
C THR A 81 3.38 -4.34 -5.76
N ILE A 82 4.48 -4.88 -5.21
CA ILE A 82 5.64 -4.09 -4.83
C ILE A 82 6.75 -4.28 -5.87
N SER A 83 7.58 -3.25 -6.07
CA SER A 83 8.80 -3.37 -6.88
C SER A 83 9.78 -4.37 -6.26
N ASP A 84 10.84 -4.69 -6.99
CA ASP A 84 11.99 -5.35 -6.39
C ASP A 84 12.52 -4.53 -5.21
N ILE A 85 12.93 -5.22 -4.15
CA ILE A 85 13.51 -4.60 -2.96
C ILE A 85 14.90 -4.08 -3.31
N ASN A 86 15.19 -2.85 -2.91
CA ASN A 86 16.49 -2.23 -3.13
C ASN A 86 17.55 -2.77 -2.16
N THR A 87 18.21 -3.86 -2.57
CA THR A 87 19.25 -4.55 -1.77
C THR A 87 20.51 -3.73 -1.50
N ASP A 88 20.70 -2.61 -2.19
CA ASP A 88 21.83 -1.69 -1.95
C ASP A 88 21.68 -0.94 -0.61
N ILE A 89 20.45 -0.76 -0.13
CA ILE A 89 20.13 0.02 1.07
C ILE A 89 19.25 -0.75 2.08
N VAL A 90 18.67 -1.89 1.68
CA VAL A 90 17.84 -2.74 2.55
C VAL A 90 18.63 -3.99 2.94
N PRO A 91 18.85 -4.23 4.25
CA PRO A 91 19.49 -5.45 4.75
C PRO A 91 18.76 -6.73 4.34
N ALA A 92 19.50 -7.83 4.15
CA ALA A 92 18.96 -9.09 3.67
C ALA A 92 17.89 -9.71 4.60
N ASP A 93 18.05 -9.56 5.91
CA ASP A 93 17.07 -10.01 6.91
C ASP A 93 15.77 -9.22 6.83
N VAL A 94 15.85 -7.91 6.57
CA VAL A 94 14.67 -7.07 6.33
C VAL A 94 13.98 -7.45 5.02
N ALA A 95 14.74 -7.67 3.94
CA ALA A 95 14.18 -8.11 2.67
C ALA A 95 13.47 -9.46 2.80
N ALA A 96 14.07 -10.43 3.51
CA ALA A 96 13.45 -11.71 3.80
C ALA A 96 12.16 -11.54 4.62
N LYS A 97 12.12 -10.61 5.57
CA LYS A 97 10.91 -10.34 6.36
C LYS A 97 9.76 -9.77 5.51
N VAL A 98 10.07 -8.92 4.53
CA VAL A 98 9.07 -8.39 3.59
C VAL A 98 8.44 -9.53 2.79
N GLU A 99 9.24 -10.44 2.23
CA GLU A 99 8.71 -11.58 1.48
C GLU A 99 7.89 -12.54 2.36
N GLU A 100 8.31 -12.77 3.61
CA GLU A 100 7.53 -13.54 4.59
C GLU A 100 6.14 -12.91 4.81
N VAL A 101 6.09 -11.60 5.07
CA VAL A 101 4.83 -10.87 5.31
C VAL A 101 3.95 -10.87 4.07
N LYS A 102 4.53 -10.65 2.89
CA LYS A 102 3.82 -10.71 1.61
C LYS A 102 3.18 -12.08 1.39
N ALA A 103 3.90 -13.16 1.68
CA ALA A 103 3.38 -14.52 1.58
C ALA A 103 2.23 -14.77 2.57
N LYS A 104 2.32 -14.26 3.80
CA LYS A 104 1.25 -14.37 4.81
C LYS A 104 -0.01 -13.59 4.44
N ILE A 105 0.13 -12.41 3.83
CA ILE A 105 -1.00 -11.65 3.31
C ILE A 105 -1.65 -12.43 2.16
N ALA A 106 -0.84 -12.93 1.21
CA ALA A 106 -1.34 -13.68 0.06
C ALA A 106 -2.02 -15.00 0.45
N SER A 107 -1.56 -15.68 1.51
CA SER A 107 -2.19 -16.91 2.01
C SER A 107 -3.42 -16.66 2.89
N GLY A 108 -3.66 -15.41 3.31
CA GLY A 108 -4.68 -15.05 4.29
C GLY A 108 -4.30 -15.38 5.73
N GLU A 109 -3.08 -15.84 6.01
CA GLU A 109 -2.57 -16.03 7.38
C GLU A 109 -2.48 -14.69 8.13
N LEU A 110 -2.18 -13.61 7.41
CA LEU A 110 -2.15 -12.25 7.94
C LEU A 110 -3.21 -11.38 7.26
N ASP A 111 -4.24 -11.02 8.01
CA ASP A 111 -5.21 -10.00 7.63
C ASP A 111 -4.84 -8.67 8.30
N VAL A 112 -4.48 -7.67 7.49
CA VAL A 112 -4.07 -6.34 7.97
C VAL A 112 -5.23 -5.54 8.57
N LEU A 113 -6.47 -6.00 8.40
CA LEU A 113 -7.69 -5.39 8.92
C LEU A 113 -8.29 -6.19 10.09
N ALA A 114 -7.60 -7.22 10.59
CA ALA A 114 -8.02 -7.98 11.76
C ALA A 114 -7.80 -7.20 13.06
N GLY A 115 -8.75 -7.34 13.99
CA GLY A 115 -8.74 -6.71 15.31
C GLY A 115 -7.80 -7.38 16.31
N GLU A 116 -7.42 -6.70 17.39
CA GLU A 116 -7.99 -5.45 17.89
C GLU A 116 -7.40 -4.21 17.19
N ILE A 117 -8.25 -3.36 16.62
CA ILE A 117 -7.87 -2.06 16.03
C ILE A 117 -8.56 -0.95 16.82
N LYS A 118 -7.78 0.02 17.31
CA LYS A 118 -8.27 1.21 18.01
C LYS A 118 -7.89 2.46 17.24
N ASP A 119 -8.71 3.50 17.37
CA ASP A 119 -8.33 4.84 16.96
C ASP A 119 -7.40 5.51 18.00
N ASN A 120 -6.83 6.64 17.62
CA ASN A 120 -5.94 7.45 18.47
C ASN A 120 -6.64 8.26 19.57
N ASN A 121 -7.96 8.11 19.70
CA ASN A 121 -8.76 8.60 20.82
C ASN A 121 -9.11 7.46 21.82
N GLY A 122 -8.73 6.21 21.52
CA GLY A 122 -8.97 5.04 22.34
C GLY A 122 -10.29 4.31 22.05
N ASN A 123 -11.04 4.68 21.01
CA ASN A 123 -12.23 3.97 20.59
C ASN A 123 -11.85 2.68 19.85
N VAL A 124 -12.56 1.59 20.13
CA VAL A 124 -12.38 0.33 19.41
C VAL A 124 -13.08 0.42 18.05
N ILE A 125 -12.32 0.25 16.97
CA ILE A 125 -12.82 0.21 15.58
C ILE A 125 -13.10 -1.22 15.15
N VAL A 126 -12.20 -2.15 15.48
CA VAL A 126 -12.36 -3.58 15.21
C VAL A 126 -12.09 -4.36 16.48
N GLU A 127 -13.09 -5.09 16.96
CA GLU A 127 -12.99 -5.94 18.14
C GLU A 127 -11.99 -7.07 17.94
N LYS A 128 -11.34 -7.51 19.03
CA LYS A 128 -10.42 -8.65 18.99
C LYS A 128 -11.09 -9.90 18.42
N GLY A 129 -10.45 -10.52 17.42
CA GLY A 129 -10.98 -11.72 16.76
C GLY A 129 -12.03 -11.44 15.67
N SER A 130 -12.29 -10.17 15.35
CA SER A 130 -13.08 -9.75 14.19
C SER A 130 -12.18 -9.17 13.10
N THR A 131 -12.70 -9.06 11.88
CA THR A 131 -12.08 -8.30 10.79
C THR A 131 -12.92 -7.05 10.52
N MET A 132 -12.28 -5.97 10.09
CA MET A 132 -12.95 -4.73 9.70
C MET A 132 -14.06 -4.98 8.68
N ASN A 133 -15.21 -4.36 8.90
CA ASN A 133 -16.30 -4.36 7.94
C ASN A 133 -15.89 -3.59 6.66
N ASP A 134 -16.28 -4.09 5.48
CA ASP A 134 -16.00 -3.44 4.19
C ASP A 134 -16.52 -2.01 4.10
N GLU A 135 -17.69 -1.70 4.70
CA GLU A 135 -18.22 -0.32 4.76
C GLU A 135 -17.26 0.61 5.49
N VAL A 136 -16.79 0.19 6.67
CA VAL A 136 -15.81 0.94 7.48
C VAL A 136 -14.47 1.05 6.74
N ASN A 137 -14.03 -0.01 6.07
CA ASN A 137 -12.81 -0.01 5.26
C ASN A 137 -12.90 1.00 4.10
N ARG A 138 -14.06 1.14 3.45
CA ARG A 138 -14.26 2.08 2.35
C ARG A 138 -14.41 3.52 2.81
N SER A 139 -14.89 3.75 4.02
CA SER A 139 -15.15 5.07 4.58
C SER A 139 -14.19 5.43 5.71
N MET A 140 -12.98 4.87 5.75
CA MET A 140 -12.04 5.08 6.86
C MET A 140 -11.82 6.58 7.12
N ASP A 141 -12.27 7.01 8.29
CA ASP A 141 -12.21 8.38 8.80
C ASP A 141 -11.68 8.41 10.24
N PHE A 142 -10.67 7.58 10.51
CA PHE A 142 -9.97 7.54 11.78
C PHE A 142 -8.46 7.37 11.57
N LEU A 143 -7.68 7.66 12.62
CA LEU A 143 -6.26 7.36 12.71
C LEU A 143 -6.07 6.29 13.78
N VAL A 144 -5.30 5.23 13.51
CA VAL A 144 -5.07 4.17 14.49
C VAL A 144 -4.20 4.66 15.66
N ASP A 145 -4.28 3.94 16.79
CA ASP A 145 -3.75 4.37 18.10
C ASP A 145 -2.27 4.77 18.16
N ASN A 146 -1.45 4.29 17.22
CA ASN A 146 -0.03 4.63 17.11
C ASN A 146 0.27 5.85 16.21
N ILE A 147 -0.76 6.53 15.69
CA ILE A 147 -0.61 7.69 14.81
C ILE A 147 -0.75 9.00 15.59
N ILE A 148 0.29 9.82 15.53
CA ILE A 148 0.29 11.20 16.02
C ILE A 148 -0.26 12.09 14.90
N GLY A 149 -1.50 12.56 15.05
CA GLY A 149 -2.15 13.43 14.08
C GLY A 149 -3.63 13.64 14.39
N GLN A 150 -4.27 14.48 13.59
CA GLN A 150 -5.71 14.69 13.58
C GLN A 150 -6.18 14.74 12.12
N LEU A 151 -7.41 14.31 11.88
CA LEU A 151 -8.04 14.49 10.57
C LEU A 151 -8.38 15.97 10.35
N PRO A 152 -8.46 16.43 9.08
CA PRO A 152 -8.79 17.81 8.75
C PRO A 152 -10.16 18.29 9.27
#